data_AF-A0A9P4Z1F2-F1
#
_entry.id   AF-A0A9P4Z1F2-F1
#
_cell.length_a   1.000
_cell.length_b   1.000
_cell.length_c   1.000
_cell.angle_alpha   90.00
_cell.angle_beta   90.00
_cell.angle_gamma   90.00
#
_symmetry.space_group_name_H-M   'P 1'
#
loop_
_entity.id
_entity.type
_entity.pdbx_description
1 polymer ?
#
loop_
_entity_poly.entity_id
_entity_poly.type
_entity_poly.pdbx_seq_one_letter_code
_entity_poly.pdbx_strand_id
1 'polypeptide(L)'
;MTSPLGLGHRRRDVTSPGPTTNHDDDDSIGNKAATAAPEAAQSLSLMHLPPEMHVAISDFLTYPDALSLKHTNRHFYSLVDTDFELKIEWLLQRRSLHLECPSNHRCALGSDLRFCRGSVPSVHPSRLRIRLG
;
A
#
# COMPACT_ATOMS: atom_id res chain seq x y z
N MET A 1 -23.51 -32.60 37.26
CA MET A 1 -24.29 -33.24 36.18
C MET A 1 -23.75 -32.68 34.87
N THR A 2 -22.70 -33.33 34.35
CA THR A 2 -22.70 -34.12 33.09
C THR A 2 -22.57 -33.28 31.82
N SER A 3 -21.33 -33.15 31.32
CA SER A 3 -21.05 -33.14 29.86
C SER A 3 -21.45 -34.50 29.27
N PRO A 4 -21.59 -34.70 27.92
CA PRO A 4 -20.39 -34.85 27.07
C PRO A 4 -20.52 -34.65 25.52
N LEU A 5 -19.34 -34.51 24.89
CA LEU A 5 -18.86 -35.08 23.61
C LEU A 5 -19.38 -34.63 22.22
N GLY A 6 -18.40 -34.46 21.30
CA GLY A 6 -18.61 -34.45 19.84
C GLY A 6 -17.34 -34.21 19.02
N LEU A 7 -16.48 -35.24 18.93
CA LEU A 7 -15.28 -35.33 18.08
C LEU A 7 -15.57 -35.08 16.58
N GLY A 8 -14.55 -34.59 15.84
CA GLY A 8 -14.59 -34.65 14.37
C GLY A 8 -13.31 -34.21 13.65
N HIS A 9 -12.20 -34.95 13.82
CA HIS A 9 -11.07 -34.90 12.90
C HIS A 9 -11.48 -35.39 11.50
N ARG A 10 -11.14 -34.65 10.43
CA ARG A 10 -10.98 -35.22 9.09
C ARG A 10 -9.71 -34.71 8.42
N ARG A 11 -8.64 -35.50 8.58
CA ARG A 11 -7.57 -35.61 7.60
C ARG A 11 -8.15 -36.21 6.30
N ARG A 12 -7.66 -35.75 5.16
CA ARG A 12 -7.69 -36.49 3.90
C ARG A 12 -6.30 -36.44 3.28
N ASP A 13 -5.55 -37.51 3.50
CA ASP A 13 -4.53 -38.01 2.58
C ASP A 13 -5.24 -38.80 1.47
N VAL A 14 -4.78 -38.72 0.22
CA VAL A 14 -4.70 -39.85 -0.75
C VAL A 14 -4.13 -39.38 -2.10
N THR A 15 -2.88 -39.81 -2.33
CA THR A 15 -2.39 -40.64 -3.45
C THR A 15 -2.59 -40.18 -4.92
N SER A 16 -1.45 -39.87 -5.55
CA SER A 16 -1.15 -39.88 -7.00
C SER A 16 -1.31 -41.30 -7.60
N PRO A 17 -1.57 -41.53 -8.92
CA PRO A 17 -0.46 -41.62 -9.89
C PRO A 17 -0.78 -41.37 -11.39
N GLY A 18 0.26 -41.06 -12.17
CA GLY A 18 0.51 -41.77 -13.45
C GLY A 18 0.20 -41.08 -14.80
N PRO A 19 0.76 -41.60 -15.91
CA PRO A 19 1.54 -40.82 -16.88
C PRO A 19 1.01 -40.88 -18.33
N THR A 20 1.40 -39.94 -19.18
CA THR A 20 1.39 -40.14 -20.64
C THR A 20 2.69 -39.66 -21.28
N THR A 21 3.43 -40.66 -21.75
CA THR A 21 4.58 -40.63 -22.65
C THR A 21 4.17 -40.27 -24.07
N ASN A 22 4.98 -39.45 -24.75
CA ASN A 22 5.26 -39.43 -26.19
C ASN A 22 6.72 -38.88 -26.26
N HIS A 23 7.79 -39.61 -26.61
CA HIS A 23 8.18 -40.17 -27.93
C HIS A 23 7.96 -39.15 -29.05
N ASP A 24 8.90 -38.79 -29.91
CA ASP A 24 10.36 -38.83 -30.03
C ASP A 24 10.66 -37.72 -31.08
N ASP A 25 11.93 -37.47 -31.35
CA ASP A 25 12.49 -36.81 -32.54
C ASP A 25 13.11 -35.41 -32.39
N ASP A 26 14.34 -35.40 -32.92
CA ASP A 26 15.13 -34.31 -33.50
C ASP A 26 16.39 -33.87 -32.74
N ASP A 27 17.47 -34.50 -33.18
CA ASP A 27 18.87 -34.18 -32.96
C ASP A 27 19.21 -32.86 -33.67
N SER A 28 19.68 -31.86 -32.92
CA SER A 28 20.50 -30.79 -33.50
C SER A 28 21.39 -30.14 -32.46
N ILE A 29 22.68 -30.43 -32.61
CA ILE A 29 23.81 -29.75 -32.00
C ILE A 29 23.84 -28.29 -32.47
N GLY A 30 23.80 -27.32 -31.55
CA GLY A 30 24.13 -25.94 -31.87
C GLY A 30 23.72 -24.92 -30.82
N ASN A 31 24.73 -24.40 -30.10
CA ASN A 31 24.74 -23.09 -29.42
C ASN A 31 24.18 -23.08 -27.98
N LYS A 32 25.00 -23.51 -27.02
CA LYS A 32 24.94 -23.00 -25.63
C LYS A 32 25.38 -21.52 -25.62
N ALA A 33 24.54 -20.65 -26.15
CA ALA A 33 24.52 -19.27 -25.67
C ALA A 33 23.84 -19.32 -24.31
N ALA A 34 24.62 -19.13 -23.25
CA ALA A 34 24.09 -18.83 -21.94
C ALA A 34 23.35 -17.49 -22.02
N THR A 35 22.11 -17.53 -22.50
CA THR A 35 21.15 -16.46 -22.29
C THR A 35 20.78 -16.57 -20.82
N ALA A 36 21.60 -15.95 -19.98
CA ALA A 36 21.23 -15.59 -18.63
C ALA A 36 19.89 -14.86 -18.75
N ALA A 37 18.82 -15.55 -18.35
CA ALA A 37 17.56 -14.91 -18.05
C ALA A 37 17.87 -13.71 -17.15
N PRO A 38 17.19 -12.56 -17.33
CA PRO A 38 17.39 -11.43 -16.43
C PRO A 38 17.12 -11.96 -15.03
N GLU A 39 18.16 -11.97 -14.20
CA GLU A 39 18.09 -12.20 -12.77
C GLU A 39 16.86 -11.44 -12.30
N ALA A 40 15.82 -12.19 -11.93
CA ALA A 40 14.53 -11.63 -11.58
C ALA A 40 14.80 -10.52 -10.60
N ALA A 41 14.61 -9.26 -11.04
CA ALA A 41 14.86 -8.10 -10.21
C ALA A 41 14.07 -8.35 -8.93
N GLN A 42 14.78 -8.75 -7.88
CA GLN A 42 14.14 -9.14 -6.63
C GLN A 42 13.34 -7.90 -6.26
N SER A 43 12.02 -8.02 -6.27
CA SER A 43 11.15 -6.89 -6.03
C SER A 43 11.43 -6.47 -4.59
N LEU A 44 12.30 -5.47 -4.43
CA LEU A 44 12.65 -4.90 -3.15
C LEU A 44 11.39 -4.23 -2.63
N SER A 45 10.58 -5.01 -1.93
CA SER A 45 9.41 -4.52 -1.23
C SER A 45 9.87 -3.61 -0.11
N LEU A 46 9.15 -2.49 0.07
CA LEU A 46 9.32 -1.59 1.20
C LEU A 46 9.37 -2.38 2.53
N MET A 47 8.58 -3.45 2.65
CA MET A 47 8.50 -4.30 3.85
C MET A 47 9.77 -5.10 4.19
N HIS A 48 10.74 -5.19 3.28
CA HIS A 48 12.03 -5.81 3.56
C HIS A 48 13.02 -4.84 4.25
N LEU A 49 12.66 -3.56 4.36
CA LEU A 49 13.46 -2.60 5.12
C LEU A 49 13.30 -2.83 6.62
N PRO A 50 14.34 -2.54 7.41
CA PRO A 50 14.25 -2.63 8.86
C PRO A 50 13.31 -1.52 9.40
N PRO A 51 12.67 -1.73 10.57
CA PRO A 51 11.69 -0.78 11.13
C PRO A 51 12.23 0.65 11.32
N GLU A 52 13.52 0.81 11.61
CA GLU A 52 14.16 2.12 11.77
C GLU A 52 14.12 2.92 10.47
N MET A 53 14.28 2.24 9.33
CA MET A 53 14.16 2.88 8.02
C MET A 53 12.71 3.28 7.73
N HIS A 54 11.73 2.50 8.19
CA HIS A 54 10.32 2.87 8.08
C HIS A 54 9.99 4.14 8.86
N VAL A 55 10.53 4.29 10.07
CA VAL A 55 10.37 5.50 10.89
C VAL A 55 11.05 6.69 10.21
N ALA A 56 12.30 6.52 9.78
CA ALA A 56 13.02 7.57 9.08
C ALA A 56 12.28 8.04 7.83
N ILE A 57 11.71 7.11 7.04
CA ILE A 57 10.91 7.46 5.86
C ILE A 57 9.66 8.25 6.27
N SER A 58 8.94 7.84 7.32
CA SER A 58 7.72 8.54 7.75
C SER A 58 7.97 9.97 8.20
N ASP A 59 9.13 10.26 8.80
CA ASP A 59 9.49 11.60 9.27
C ASP A 59 9.67 12.62 8.12
N PHE A 60 9.92 12.15 6.89
CA PHE A 60 10.06 13.01 5.72
C PHE A 60 8.77 13.20 4.92
N LEU A 61 7.67 12.55 5.31
CA LEU A 61 6.41 12.62 4.57
C LEU A 61 5.59 13.84 4.96
N THR A 62 4.92 14.44 3.99
CA THR A 62 3.89 15.45 4.27
C THR A 62 2.65 14.78 4.85
N TYR A 63 1.82 15.53 5.58
CA TYR A 63 0.58 15.02 6.18
C TYR A 63 -0.25 14.07 5.28
N PRO A 64 -0.64 14.44 4.05
CA PRO A 64 -1.46 13.55 3.21
C PRO A 64 -0.73 12.26 2.83
N ASP A 65 0.58 12.29 2.64
CA ASP A 65 1.38 11.11 2.27
C ASP A 65 1.61 10.20 3.48
N ALA A 66 1.93 10.79 4.64
CA ALA A 66 2.07 10.07 5.91
C ALA A 66 0.75 9.36 6.28
N LEU A 67 -0.37 10.05 6.15
CA LEU A 67 -1.69 9.48 6.40
C LEU A 67 -2.02 8.34 5.41
N SER A 68 -1.64 8.51 4.14
CA SER A 68 -1.80 7.45 3.15
C SER A 68 -0.98 6.22 3.53
N LEU A 69 0.31 6.40 3.90
CA LEU A 69 1.19 5.32 4.35
C LEU A 69 0.63 4.59 5.58
N LYS A 70 0.17 5.36 6.58
CA LYS A 70 -0.46 4.84 7.81
C LYS A 70 -1.63 3.90 7.52
N HIS A 71 -2.41 4.17 6.47
CA HIS A 71 -3.57 3.37 6.09
C HIS A 71 -3.28 2.21 5.12
N THR A 72 -2.03 2.01 4.67
CA THR A 72 -1.69 0.91 3.75
C THR A 72 -1.69 -0.46 4.42
N ASN A 73 -1.15 -0.57 5.64
CA ASN A 73 -1.06 -1.83 6.37
C ASN A 73 -1.06 -1.60 7.90
N ARG A 74 -1.19 -2.68 8.65
CA ARG A 74 -1.21 -2.63 10.13
C ARG A 74 0.12 -2.16 10.74
N HIS A 75 1.25 -2.48 10.10
CA HIS A 75 2.60 -2.12 10.57
C HIS A 75 2.79 -0.60 10.58
N PHE A 76 2.50 0.07 9.46
CA PHE A 76 2.53 1.52 9.33
C PHE A 76 1.44 2.20 10.15
N TYR A 77 0.29 1.56 10.34
CA TYR A 77 -0.76 2.13 11.19
C TYR A 77 -0.29 2.36 12.63
N SER A 78 0.53 1.46 13.16
CA SER A 78 1.10 1.59 14.52
C SER A 78 2.37 2.42 14.58
N LEU A 79 3.05 2.63 13.46
CA LEU A 79 4.37 3.24 13.41
C LEU A 79 4.33 4.71 12.96
N VAL A 80 3.47 5.04 12.00
CA VAL A 80 3.41 6.37 11.40
C VAL A 80 2.56 7.31 12.24
N ASP A 81 3.16 8.43 12.63
CA ASP A 81 2.45 9.48 13.32
C ASP A 81 1.86 10.52 12.37
N THR A 82 0.64 10.96 12.67
CA THR A 82 -0.14 11.93 11.87
C THR A 82 -0.68 13.05 12.76
N ASP A 83 0.18 13.47 13.68
CA ASP A 83 -0.06 14.48 14.69
C ASP A 83 -0.42 15.86 14.13
N PHE A 84 -0.88 16.72 15.03
CA PHE A 84 -1.38 18.04 14.68
C PHE A 84 -0.30 18.96 14.11
N GLU A 85 0.93 18.83 14.59
CA GLU A 85 2.11 19.57 14.13
C GLU A 85 2.36 19.33 12.64
N LEU A 86 2.29 18.07 12.18
CA LEU A 86 2.46 17.72 10.78
C LEU A 86 1.36 18.35 9.89
N LYS A 87 0.13 18.45 10.41
CA LYS A 87 -0.98 19.12 9.72
C LYS A 87 -0.76 20.62 9.62
N ILE A 88 -0.27 21.26 10.69
CA ILE A 88 0.04 22.69 10.67
C ILE A 88 1.14 22.97 9.66
N GLU A 89 2.25 22.23 9.72
CA GLU A 89 3.39 22.43 8.83
C GLU A 89 2.97 22.31 7.36
N TRP A 90 2.18 21.28 7.06
CA TRP A 90 1.61 21.12 5.72
C TRP A 90 0.73 22.30 5.29
N LEU A 91 -0.11 22.84 6.18
CA LEU A 91 -0.94 24.01 5.88
C LEU A 91 -0.11 25.29 5.67
N LEU A 92 0.95 25.48 6.45
CA LEU A 92 1.90 26.58 6.29
C LEU A 92 2.61 26.51 4.94
N GLN A 93 3.10 25.32 4.58
CA GLN A 93 3.73 25.07 3.28
C GLN A 93 2.76 25.32 2.11
N ARG A 94 1.49 24.88 2.21
CA ARG A 94 0.48 25.18 1.17
C ARG A 94 0.22 26.67 1.04
N ARG A 95 0.16 27.39 2.17
CA ARG A 95 -0.07 28.84 2.18
C ARG A 95 1.09 29.60 1.55
N SER A 96 2.34 29.21 1.82
CA SER A 96 3.51 29.85 1.20
C SER A 96 3.53 29.65 -0.32
N LEU A 97 2.98 28.53 -0.80
CA LEU A 97 2.78 28.24 -2.22
C LEU A 97 1.49 28.84 -2.82
N HIS A 98 0.75 29.64 -2.06
CA HIS A 98 -0.55 30.21 -2.47
C HIS A 98 -1.55 29.19 -3.01
N LEU A 99 -1.50 27.95 -2.51
CA LEU A 99 -2.46 26.92 -2.84
C LEU A 99 -3.73 27.09 -1.99
N GLU A 100 -4.87 26.66 -2.53
CA GLU A 100 -6.09 26.62 -1.73
C GLU A 100 -5.93 25.71 -0.50
N CYS A 101 -6.39 26.22 0.63
CA CYS A 101 -6.49 25.47 1.87
C CYS A 101 -7.68 24.50 1.76
N PRO A 102 -7.54 23.23 2.20
CA PRO A 102 -8.67 22.31 2.28
C PRO A 102 -9.59 22.72 3.43
N SER A 103 -10.39 23.75 3.21
CA SER A 103 -11.37 24.27 4.17
C SER A 103 -12.81 24.23 3.63
N ASN A 104 -13.00 23.76 2.40
CA ASN A 104 -14.33 23.44 1.91
C ASN A 104 -14.87 22.29 2.78
N HIS A 105 -16.09 22.45 3.29
CA HIS A 105 -16.95 21.60 4.14
C HIS A 105 -16.90 20.08 3.90
N ARG A 106 -16.17 19.63 2.88
CA ARG A 106 -15.83 18.25 2.57
C ARG A 106 -14.63 17.77 3.39
N CYS A 107 -13.48 18.46 3.38
CA CYS A 107 -12.26 18.04 4.10
C CYS A 107 -12.10 18.78 5.43
N ALA A 108 -12.58 18.19 6.53
CA ALA A 108 -12.30 18.73 7.85
C ALA A 108 -10.97 18.17 8.39
N LEU A 109 -9.96 19.04 8.51
CA LEU A 109 -8.63 18.74 9.09
C LEU A 109 -8.62 18.45 10.59
N GLY A 110 -9.76 18.59 11.27
CA GLY A 110 -9.88 18.35 12.71
C GLY A 110 -9.64 16.88 13.12
N SER A 111 -9.67 15.92 12.19
CA SER A 111 -9.16 14.57 12.41
C SER A 111 -8.85 13.87 11.10
N ASP A 112 -8.00 12.84 11.15
CA ASP A 112 -7.62 12.04 9.97
C ASP A 112 -8.83 11.40 9.31
N LEU A 113 -9.76 10.87 10.10
CA LEU A 113 -11.00 10.28 9.59
C LEU A 113 -11.85 11.31 8.82
N ARG A 114 -11.94 12.54 9.31
CA ARG A 114 -12.69 13.61 8.65
C ARG A 114 -11.99 14.09 7.38
N PHE A 115 -10.66 14.13 7.40
CA PHE A 115 -9.85 14.47 6.24
C PHE A 115 -10.04 13.43 5.12
N CYS A 116 -9.86 12.14 5.43
CA CYS A 116 -10.06 11.03 4.47
C CYS A 116 -11.46 11.01 3.85
N ARG A 117 -12.52 11.29 4.64
CA ARG A 117 -13.91 11.33 4.15
C ARG A 117 -14.19 12.52 3.23
N GLY A 118 -13.45 13.61 3.39
CA GLY A 118 -13.58 14.79 2.56
C GLY A 118 -12.88 14.76 1.23
N SER A 119 -11.78 14.01 1.17
CA SER A 119 -10.85 13.98 0.04
C SER A 119 -11.36 13.21 -1.17
N VAL A 120 -12.60 12.70 -1.13
CA VAL A 120 -13.27 12.09 -2.28
C VAL A 120 -14.30 13.06 -2.92
N PRO A 121 -13.84 14.06 -3.69
CA PRO A 121 -14.53 14.54 -4.88
C PRO A 121 -13.99 13.86 -6.14
N SER A 122 -14.88 13.29 -6.94
CA SER A 122 -14.65 13.08 -8.36
C SER A 122 -14.03 14.33 -8.99
N VAL A 123 -12.77 14.23 -9.41
CA VAL A 123 -12.07 15.31 -10.12
C VAL A 123 -12.77 15.50 -11.47
N HIS A 124 -13.60 16.54 -11.56
CA HIS A 124 -13.98 17.17 -12.81
C HIS A 124 -13.51 18.63 -12.75
N PRO A 125 -12.69 19.09 -13.71
CA PRO A 125 -12.08 20.41 -13.65
C PRO A 125 -13.07 21.45 -14.18
N SER A 126 -13.99 21.90 -13.33
CA SER A 126 -14.81 23.07 -13.63
C SER A 126 -14.31 24.26 -12.82
N ARG A 127 -13.60 25.13 -13.55
CA ARG A 127 -13.15 26.49 -13.19
C ARG A 127 -14.06 27.17 -12.16
N LEU A 128 -13.50 27.57 -11.02
CA LEU A 128 -14.11 28.54 -10.12
C LEU A 128 -13.22 29.78 -10.03
N ARG A 129 -13.63 30.81 -10.77
CA ARG A 129 -13.32 32.20 -10.47
C ARG A 129 -13.94 32.53 -9.11
N ILE A 130 -13.13 33.01 -8.17
CA ILE A 130 -13.66 33.71 -7.00
C ILE A 130 -13.34 35.19 -7.20
N ARG A 131 -14.41 35.98 -7.32
CA ARG A 131 -14.39 37.44 -7.31
C ARG A 131 -14.20 37.87 -5.86
N LEU A 132 -13.16 38.63 -5.57
CA LEU A 132 -13.06 39.43 -4.35
C LEU A 132 -13.66 40.81 -4.67
N GLY A 133 -14.71 41.19 -3.94
CA GLY A 133 -15.47 42.43 -4.08
C GLY A 133 -16.83 42.29 -3.42
#